data_AF-A0A067BYF4-F1
#
_entry.id   AF-A0A067BYF4-F1
#
_cell.length_a   1.000
_cell.length_b   1.000
_cell.length_c   1.000
_cell.angle_alpha   90.00
_cell.angle_beta   90.00
_cell.angle_gamma   90.00
#
_symmetry.space_group_name_H-M   'P 1'
#
loop_
_entity.id
_entity.type
_entity.pdbx_description
1 polymer ?
#
loop_
_entity_poly.entity_id
_entity_poly.type
_entity_poly.pdbx_seq_one_letter_code
_entity_poly.pdbx_strand_id
1 'polypeptide(L)'
;MPTPPKSHKPRTPSKRASLIQQPLYFLKPHEKARPDHRNSYRDMGLLTAADFARGDCAAPNIECWPLGARVRKEEDVLGSNNRKGMRPERTPAKPLLLQQLEAFLAAELSIVGATEHGDREVDDEGRAQMHLARLQVFRECFLLLIEDFKTYQPLLLRIKAEYEALLDIYTLKVSKIPQYEATIRTMEQEAQHVISERNLINKMKVKALKKQLKSTQAMLTSYAAANASLEDGRTKLLSDLQEQVKRVADVMATNQMLLHSMKRQDERQKQHDSQLSELHGVLQGVTTKYTRAQEEIHELRSSILTLEERAGGIDANADKATINHLTRELQEVLHAKMTLEKQVFDCKME
;
A
#
# COMPACT_ATOMS: atom_id res chain seq x y z
N MET A 1 -26.07 34.20 -15.03
CA MET A 1 -24.92 34.42 -14.13
C MET A 1 -24.76 33.22 -13.21
N PRO A 2 -23.92 32.22 -13.56
CA PRO A 2 -23.61 31.12 -12.66
C PRO A 2 -22.41 31.47 -11.78
N THR A 3 -22.54 31.17 -10.48
CA THR A 3 -21.54 31.35 -9.43
C THR A 3 -20.39 30.33 -9.57
N PRO A 4 -19.17 30.65 -9.12
CA PRO A 4 -18.00 29.81 -9.36
C PRO A 4 -17.90 28.67 -8.33
N PRO A 5 -17.25 27.53 -8.68
CA PRO A 5 -17.02 26.44 -7.74
C PRO A 5 -15.92 26.81 -6.74
N LYS A 6 -16.17 26.49 -5.47
CA LYS A 6 -15.25 26.67 -4.35
C LYS A 6 -14.02 25.78 -4.53
N SER A 7 -12.84 26.40 -4.45
CA SER A 7 -11.54 25.73 -4.41
C SER A 7 -11.43 24.80 -3.20
N HIS A 8 -11.24 23.49 -3.43
CA HIS A 8 -10.82 22.57 -2.39
C HIS A 8 -9.30 22.74 -2.13
N LYS A 9 -8.95 23.24 -0.93
CA LYS A 9 -7.58 23.19 -0.43
C LYS A 9 -7.20 21.74 -0.05
N PRO A 10 -5.95 21.30 -0.25
CA PRO A 10 -5.51 19.98 0.15
C PRO A 10 -5.48 19.91 1.69
N ARG A 11 -6.25 18.98 2.23
CA ARG A 11 -6.29 18.68 3.67
C ARG A 11 -5.07 17.82 4.00
N THR A 12 -4.18 18.37 4.82
CA THR A 12 -3.03 17.66 5.38
C THR A 12 -3.49 16.40 6.13
N PRO A 13 -2.77 15.27 6.05
CA PRO A 13 -3.15 14.06 6.78
C PRO A 13 -2.92 14.27 8.27
N SER A 14 -4.03 14.29 9.01
CA SER A 14 -4.05 14.19 10.47
C SER A 14 -3.36 12.90 10.89
N LYS A 15 -2.27 13.01 11.65
CA LYS A 15 -1.67 11.92 12.43
C LYS A 15 -2.67 11.45 13.49
N ARG A 16 -3.52 10.49 13.13
CA ARG A 16 -4.10 9.52 14.07
C ARG A 16 -3.76 8.14 13.54
N ALA A 17 -2.51 7.75 13.76
CA ALA A 17 -2.13 6.36 13.74
C ALA A 17 -2.79 5.71 14.96
N SER A 18 -3.72 4.81 14.67
CA SER A 18 -4.25 3.83 15.61
C SER A 18 -3.10 3.18 16.37
N LEU A 19 -3.22 3.19 17.70
CA LEU A 19 -2.43 2.37 18.61
C LEU A 19 -2.55 0.91 18.16
N ILE A 20 -1.56 0.45 17.38
CA ILE A 20 -1.30 -0.96 17.21
C ILE A 20 -0.67 -1.40 18.53
N GLN A 21 -1.48 -2.05 19.36
CA GLN A 21 -1.03 -2.72 20.57
C GLN A 21 -0.13 -3.88 20.13
N GLN A 22 1.18 -3.63 20.08
CA GLN A 22 2.18 -4.67 19.86
C GLN A 22 2.15 -5.63 21.06
N PRO A 23 2.11 -6.96 20.85
CA PRO A 23 2.34 -7.90 21.93
C PRO A 23 3.81 -7.80 22.35
N LEU A 24 4.04 -7.34 23.58
CA LEU A 24 5.35 -7.26 24.23
C LEU A 24 5.92 -8.66 24.47
N TYR A 25 6.60 -9.21 23.47
CA TYR A 25 7.57 -10.29 23.67
C TYR A 25 8.83 -9.90 22.88
N PHE A 26 9.98 -9.95 23.55
CA PHE A 26 11.30 -9.42 23.15
C PHE A 26 11.59 -7.96 23.52
N LEU A 27 11.44 -7.62 24.80
CA LEU A 27 12.33 -6.64 25.45
C LEU A 27 13.22 -7.40 26.44
N LYS A 28 14.55 -7.31 26.25
CA LYS A 28 15.54 -7.72 27.24
C LYS A 28 15.23 -7.00 28.56
N PRO A 29 15.25 -7.67 29.73
CA PRO A 29 15.11 -6.97 31.00
C PRO A 29 16.35 -6.10 31.20
N HIS A 30 16.14 -4.79 31.30
CA HIS A 30 17.13 -3.89 31.88
C HIS A 30 17.15 -4.17 33.38
N GLU A 31 18.30 -4.60 33.88
CA GLU A 31 18.58 -4.77 35.30
C GLU A 31 18.26 -3.47 36.05
N LYS A 32 17.33 -3.55 37.00
CA LYS A 32 17.24 -2.62 38.13
C LYS A 32 17.09 -3.44 39.40
N ALA A 33 18.10 -3.30 40.24
CA ALA A 33 18.24 -3.89 41.55
C ALA A 33 16.98 -3.69 42.40
N ARG A 34 16.54 -4.77 43.04
CA ARG A 34 15.57 -4.79 44.13
C ARG A 34 16.07 -5.73 45.23
N PRO A 35 15.66 -5.47 46.48
CA PRO A 35 16.55 -5.42 47.63
C PRO A 35 16.85 -6.80 48.21
N ASP A 36 18.04 -6.90 48.79
CA ASP A 36 18.48 -8.02 49.63
C ASP A 36 17.45 -8.35 50.72
N HIS A 37 16.70 -9.44 50.51
CA HIS A 37 16.18 -10.22 51.62
C HIS A 37 17.29 -11.12 52.16
N ARG A 38 18.20 -10.46 52.86
CA ARG A 38 19.11 -11.06 53.82
C ARG A 38 18.26 -11.58 54.98
N ASN A 39 17.89 -12.86 54.96
CA ASN A 39 17.77 -13.66 56.17
C ASN A 39 17.61 -15.17 55.90
N SER A 40 18.70 -15.86 56.22
CA SER A 40 18.70 -16.85 57.28
C SER A 40 18.00 -18.18 56.98
N TYR A 41 18.62 -18.97 56.10
CA TYR A 41 18.85 -20.36 56.44
C TYR A 41 20.35 -20.61 56.30
N ARG A 42 20.96 -20.91 57.45
CA ARG A 42 22.32 -21.43 57.52
C ARG A 42 22.48 -22.53 56.50
N ASP A 43 23.55 -22.39 55.73
CA ASP A 43 24.36 -23.46 55.18
C ASP A 43 24.56 -24.55 56.25
N MET A 44 23.65 -25.53 56.25
CA MET A 44 23.91 -26.82 56.86
C MET A 44 24.60 -27.61 55.76
N GLY A 45 25.93 -27.56 55.76
CA GLY A 45 26.78 -28.32 54.84
C GLY A 45 26.40 -29.80 54.90
N LEU A 46 25.51 -30.22 54.01
CA LEU A 46 25.16 -31.59 53.77
C LEU A 46 26.26 -32.13 52.87
N LEU A 47 27.13 -32.95 53.48
CA LEU A 47 28.14 -33.72 52.77
C LEU A 47 27.48 -34.44 51.59
N THR A 48 28.04 -34.21 50.41
CA THR A 48 27.58 -34.82 49.16
C THR A 48 27.97 -36.30 49.17
N ALA A 49 27.20 -37.16 48.49
CA ALA A 49 27.53 -38.59 48.38
C ALA A 49 28.94 -38.85 47.80
N ALA A 50 29.49 -37.90 47.04
CA ALA A 50 30.87 -37.90 46.54
C ALA A 50 31.93 -37.78 47.65
N ASP A 51 31.58 -37.24 48.82
CA ASP A 51 32.51 -37.07 49.96
C ASP A 51 32.67 -38.36 50.77
N PHE A 52 31.69 -39.26 50.72
CA PHE A 52 31.75 -40.60 51.34
C PHE A 52 32.55 -41.62 50.50
N ALA A 53 32.71 -41.39 49.20
CA ALA A 53 33.30 -42.36 48.27
C ALA A 53 34.85 -42.37 48.26
N ARG A 54 35.52 -41.45 48.98
CA ARG A 54 36.98 -41.42 49.11
C ARG A 54 37.44 -42.27 50.29
N GLY A 55 37.41 -43.58 50.09
CA GLY A 55 37.85 -44.58 51.07
C GLY A 55 39.36 -44.58 51.29
N ASP A 56 39.87 -43.64 52.08
CA ASP A 56 41.20 -43.74 52.70
C ASP A 56 41.05 -43.85 54.22
N CYS A 57 40.86 -45.08 54.69
CA CYS A 57 40.72 -45.42 56.11
C CYS A 57 42.10 -45.68 56.74
N ALA A 58 42.96 -44.66 56.84
CA ALA A 58 44.03 -44.68 57.82
C ALA A 58 43.44 -44.25 59.17
N ALA A 59 43.53 -45.10 60.20
CA ALA A 59 42.89 -44.97 61.50
C ALA A 59 42.83 -43.51 62.01
N PRO A 60 41.64 -42.88 62.10
CA PRO A 60 41.56 -41.47 62.43
C PRO A 60 41.64 -41.27 63.94
N ASN A 61 42.56 -40.40 64.35
CA ASN A 61 42.57 -39.81 65.68
C ASN A 61 41.28 -38.99 65.86
N ILE A 62 40.58 -39.17 66.99
CA ILE A 62 39.25 -38.56 67.29
C ILE A 62 39.29 -37.02 67.25
N GLU A 63 40.48 -36.42 67.35
CA GLU A 63 40.70 -34.97 67.32
C GLU A 63 40.58 -34.33 65.93
N CYS A 64 40.45 -35.11 64.85
CA CYS A 64 40.34 -34.59 63.48
C CYS A 64 38.89 -34.46 62.99
N TRP A 65 37.92 -34.40 63.90
CA TRP A 65 36.50 -34.24 63.58
C TRP A 65 36.00 -32.83 63.98
N PRO A 66 35.27 -32.10 63.11
CA PRO A 66 34.80 -32.48 61.78
C PRO A 66 35.87 -32.36 60.68
N LEU A 67 35.68 -33.12 59.60
CA LEU A 67 36.54 -33.17 58.41
C LEU A 67 36.78 -31.76 57.85
N GLY A 68 37.95 -31.18 58.15
CA GLY A 68 38.33 -29.85 57.64
C GLY A 68 39.52 -29.16 58.30
N ALA A 69 40.00 -29.59 59.48
CA ALA A 69 41.09 -28.91 60.18
C ALA A 69 42.42 -29.70 60.12
N ARG A 70 43.17 -29.58 59.02
CA ARG A 70 44.61 -29.90 59.03
C ARG A 70 45.40 -28.64 59.42
N VAL A 71 45.90 -28.60 60.65
CA VAL A 71 47.06 -27.76 61.00
C VAL A 71 48.31 -28.59 60.74
N ARG A 72 49.11 -28.18 59.75
CA ARG A 72 50.49 -28.67 59.58
C ARG A 72 51.30 -28.27 60.81
N LYS A 73 51.98 -29.22 61.42
CA LYS A 73 53.25 -28.97 62.11
C LYS A 73 54.28 -29.98 61.64
N GLU A 74 55.24 -29.47 60.87
CA GLU A 74 56.59 -29.97 60.84
C GLU A 74 57.21 -29.75 62.24
N GLU A 75 57.90 -30.74 62.77
CA GLU A 75 59.32 -30.65 63.06
C GLU A 75 59.87 -32.00 63.56
N ASP A 76 61.14 -32.19 63.21
CA ASP A 76 61.94 -33.40 63.23
C ASP A 76 62.24 -33.94 64.64
N VAL A 77 62.77 -35.18 64.71
CA VAL A 77 64.09 -35.48 65.31
C VAL A 77 64.36 -37.00 65.25
N LEU A 78 65.55 -37.31 64.72
CA LEU A 78 66.23 -38.59 64.67
C LEU A 78 66.46 -39.21 66.06
N GLY A 79 66.48 -40.54 66.16
CA GLY A 79 67.32 -41.20 67.17
C GLY A 79 66.93 -42.60 67.65
N SER A 80 67.66 -43.59 67.14
CA SER A 80 68.23 -44.72 67.89
C SER A 80 67.38 -45.96 68.26
N ASN A 81 67.76 -47.05 67.58
CA ASN A 81 68.13 -48.36 68.14
C ASN A 81 67.15 -49.10 69.07
N ASN A 82 66.47 -50.11 68.52
CA ASN A 82 66.63 -51.50 69.02
C ASN A 82 66.01 -52.52 68.06
N ARG A 83 66.85 -53.22 67.30
CA ARG A 83 66.48 -54.53 66.73
C ARG A 83 66.63 -55.57 67.83
N LYS A 84 65.53 -55.93 68.49
CA LYS A 84 65.44 -57.12 69.34
C LYS A 84 64.25 -57.95 68.91
N GLY A 85 64.57 -59.14 68.39
CA GLY A 85 63.80 -60.39 68.51
C GLY A 85 62.31 -60.33 68.17
N MET A 86 61.97 -60.86 66.99
CA MET A 86 60.63 -61.31 66.64
C MET A 86 60.11 -62.28 67.73
N ARG A 87 59.28 -61.76 68.63
CA ARG A 87 58.42 -62.56 69.51
C ARG A 87 57.13 -62.78 68.70
N PRO A 88 56.56 -63.99 68.61
CA PRO A 88 55.25 -64.16 68.00
C PRO A 88 54.28 -63.30 68.80
N GLU A 89 53.79 -62.25 68.16
CA GLU A 89 52.74 -61.38 68.67
C GLU A 89 51.53 -62.29 68.90
N ARG A 90 51.24 -62.58 70.17
CA ARG A 90 50.01 -63.28 70.53
C ARG A 90 48.88 -62.35 70.12
N THR A 91 48.27 -62.60 68.97
CA THR A 91 46.98 -61.99 68.63
C THR A 91 46.08 -62.20 69.84
N PRO A 92 45.58 -61.13 70.49
CA PRO A 92 44.68 -61.29 71.62
C PRO A 92 43.53 -62.16 71.15
N ALA A 93 43.22 -63.22 71.91
CA ALA A 93 42.12 -64.12 71.58
C ALA A 93 40.87 -63.26 71.35
N LYS A 94 40.21 -63.47 70.20
CA LYS A 94 39.00 -62.72 69.87
C LYS A 94 37.99 -62.88 71.02
N PRO A 95 37.33 -61.79 71.45
CA PRO A 95 36.29 -61.88 72.46
C PRO A 95 35.22 -62.89 72.05
N LEU A 96 34.78 -63.73 73.00
CA LEU A 96 33.81 -64.82 72.73
C LEU A 96 32.53 -64.30 72.05
N LEU A 97 32.04 -63.13 72.50
CA LEU A 97 30.88 -62.45 71.90
C LEU A 97 31.09 -62.12 70.42
N LEU A 98 32.27 -61.59 70.06
CA LEU A 98 32.58 -61.23 68.68
C LEU A 98 32.62 -62.50 67.80
N GLN A 99 33.17 -63.59 68.32
CA GLN A 99 33.19 -64.87 67.63
C GLN A 99 31.78 -65.45 67.44
N GLN A 100 30.91 -65.31 68.44
CA GLN A 100 29.51 -65.74 68.37
C GLN A 100 28.70 -64.89 67.36
N LEU A 101 28.90 -63.58 67.34
CA LEU A 101 28.25 -62.67 66.38
C LEU A 101 28.74 -62.89 64.95
N GLU A 102 30.04 -63.10 64.74
CA GLU A 102 30.61 -63.45 63.42
C GLU A 102 30.03 -64.78 62.91
N ALA A 103 29.90 -65.79 63.78
CA ALA A 103 29.31 -67.09 63.43
C ALA A 103 27.81 -66.98 63.14
N PHE A 104 27.07 -66.20 63.94
CA PHE A 104 25.65 -65.90 63.71
C PHE A 104 25.43 -65.18 62.38
N LEU A 105 26.20 -64.12 62.11
CA LEU A 105 26.14 -63.35 60.87
C LEU A 105 26.41 -64.24 59.65
N ALA A 106 27.44 -65.09 59.70
CA ALA A 106 27.76 -66.01 58.60
C ALA A 106 26.65 -67.05 58.36
N ALA A 107 26.05 -67.58 59.42
CA ALA A 107 24.94 -68.52 59.33
C ALA A 107 23.69 -67.86 58.71
N GLU A 108 23.27 -66.71 59.24
CA GLU A 108 22.08 -65.98 58.78
C GLU A 108 22.23 -65.44 57.35
N LEU A 109 23.41 -64.91 56.98
CA LEU A 109 23.68 -64.48 55.61
C LEU A 109 23.65 -65.66 54.61
N SER A 110 24.04 -66.85 55.04
CA SER A 110 23.94 -68.07 54.21
C SER A 110 22.49 -68.50 53.98
N ILE A 111 21.63 -68.34 55.00
CA ILE A 111 20.19 -68.66 54.94
C ILE A 111 19.45 -67.68 54.04
N VAL A 112 19.78 -66.39 54.13
CA VAL A 112 19.23 -65.33 53.27
C VAL A 112 19.72 -65.46 51.81
N GLY A 113 20.66 -66.37 51.53
CA GLY A 113 21.22 -66.58 50.19
C GLY A 113 22.14 -65.46 49.71
N ALA A 114 22.55 -64.57 50.63
CA ALA A 114 23.31 -63.35 50.36
C ALA A 114 24.81 -63.55 50.53
N THR A 115 25.37 -64.59 49.93
CA THR A 115 26.83 -64.71 49.81
C THR A 115 27.35 -63.68 48.78
N GLU A 116 28.56 -63.18 48.99
CA GLU A 116 29.17 -62.06 48.25
C GLU A 116 29.25 -62.25 46.72
N HIS A 117 28.90 -63.44 46.20
CA HIS A 117 29.08 -63.86 44.82
C HIS A 117 27.75 -64.12 44.08
N GLY A 118 26.65 -63.53 44.56
CA GLY A 118 25.33 -63.62 43.94
C GLY A 118 25.04 -62.59 42.84
N ASP A 119 26.01 -62.24 41.98
CA ASP A 119 25.78 -61.45 40.76
C ASP A 119 25.13 -62.32 39.66
N ARG A 120 23.99 -62.95 39.99
CA ARG A 120 23.12 -63.53 38.96
C ARG A 120 22.14 -62.45 38.52
N GLU A 121 21.72 -62.54 37.26
CA GLU A 121 20.77 -61.65 36.59
C GLU A 121 19.44 -61.58 37.35
N VAL A 122 19.40 -60.73 38.37
CA VAL A 122 18.20 -60.42 39.14
C VAL A 122 17.82 -58.98 38.83
N ASP A 123 16.55 -58.76 38.50
CA ASP A 123 15.97 -57.44 38.26
C ASP A 123 16.23 -56.49 39.44
N ASP A 124 16.22 -55.17 39.20
CA ASP A 124 16.55 -54.16 40.22
C ASP A 124 15.72 -54.31 41.51
N GLU A 125 14.46 -54.76 41.40
CA GLU A 125 13.59 -55.02 42.55
C GLU A 125 14.05 -56.23 43.38
N GLY A 126 14.49 -57.30 42.73
CA GLY A 126 15.01 -58.49 43.43
C GLY A 126 16.36 -58.22 44.10
N ARG A 127 17.21 -57.37 43.50
CA ARG A 127 18.44 -56.88 44.14
C ARG A 127 18.15 -56.03 45.37
N ALA A 128 17.17 -55.12 45.29
CA ALA A 128 16.77 -54.31 46.42
C ALA A 128 16.21 -55.16 47.56
N GLN A 129 15.38 -56.17 47.26
CA GLN A 129 14.82 -57.08 48.26
C GLN A 129 15.90 -57.95 48.93
N MET A 130 16.87 -58.44 48.16
CA MET A 130 18.01 -59.18 48.72
C MET A 130 18.89 -58.29 49.60
N HIS A 131 19.12 -57.04 49.18
CA HIS A 131 19.86 -56.06 49.98
C HIS A 131 19.13 -55.71 51.27
N LEU A 132 17.80 -55.57 51.24
CA LEU A 132 16.97 -55.33 52.42
C LEU A 132 17.03 -56.49 53.41
N ALA A 133 16.93 -57.73 52.92
CA ALA A 133 17.07 -58.93 53.74
C ALA A 133 18.47 -59.02 54.37
N ARG A 134 19.52 -58.71 53.60
CA ARG A 134 20.89 -58.63 54.11
C ARG A 134 21.02 -57.58 55.22
N LEU A 135 20.46 -56.38 54.98
CA LEU A 135 20.48 -55.27 55.93
C LEU A 135 19.77 -55.64 57.24
N GLN A 136 18.69 -56.40 57.18
CA GLN A 136 17.97 -56.88 58.36
C GLN A 136 18.85 -57.75 59.26
N VAL A 137 19.60 -58.71 58.69
CA VAL A 137 20.55 -59.55 59.44
C VAL A 137 21.63 -58.69 60.11
N PHE A 138 22.19 -57.72 59.38
CA PHE A 138 23.16 -56.79 59.95
C PHE A 138 22.56 -55.92 61.07
N ARG A 139 21.29 -55.50 60.95
CA ARG A 139 20.59 -54.72 61.98
C ARG A 139 20.40 -55.53 63.25
N GLU A 140 20.00 -56.78 63.15
CA GLU A 140 19.82 -57.69 64.28
C GLU A 140 21.15 -58.00 64.97
N CYS A 141 22.19 -58.32 64.19
CA CYS A 141 23.54 -58.52 64.72
C CYS A 141 24.09 -57.27 65.44
N PHE A 142 23.82 -56.07 64.90
CA PHE A 142 24.23 -54.81 65.51
C PHE A 142 23.45 -54.50 66.81
N LEU A 143 22.17 -54.87 66.88
CA LEU A 143 21.38 -54.72 68.11
C LEU A 143 21.89 -55.63 69.23
N LEU A 144 22.20 -56.90 68.92
CA LEU A 144 22.80 -57.84 69.87
C LEU A 144 24.17 -57.33 70.35
N LEU A 145 24.99 -56.78 69.45
CA LEU A 145 26.26 -56.16 69.80
C LEU A 145 26.06 -54.98 70.77
N ILE A 146 25.10 -54.08 70.51
CA ILE A 146 24.81 -52.93 71.37
C ILE A 146 24.34 -53.40 72.75
N GLU A 147 23.52 -54.45 72.81
CA GLU A 147 22.96 -54.95 74.06
C GLU A 147 24.04 -55.42 75.03
N ASP A 148 25.08 -56.09 74.55
CA ASP A 148 26.17 -56.60 75.40
C ASP A 148 27.26 -55.57 75.70
N PHE A 149 27.39 -54.51 74.89
CA PHE A 149 28.37 -53.42 75.09
C PHE A 149 27.91 -52.37 76.10
N LYS A 150 27.63 -52.76 77.36
CA LYS A 150 27.02 -51.89 78.40
C LYS A 150 27.71 -50.53 78.59
N THR A 151 29.04 -50.45 78.48
CA THR A 151 29.80 -49.19 78.67
C THR A 151 29.58 -48.19 77.54
N TYR A 152 29.42 -48.66 76.30
CA TYR A 152 29.27 -47.82 75.10
C TYR A 152 27.84 -47.77 74.56
N GLN A 153 26.95 -48.60 75.10
CA GLN A 153 25.53 -48.70 74.76
C GLN A 153 24.82 -47.33 74.60
N PRO A 154 24.92 -46.36 75.53
CA PRO A 154 24.23 -45.08 75.36
C PRO A 154 24.74 -44.26 74.17
N LEU A 155 26.03 -44.36 73.83
CA LEU A 155 26.60 -43.70 72.65
C LEU A 155 26.11 -44.36 71.35
N LEU A 156 26.16 -45.69 71.28
CA LEU A 156 25.75 -46.45 70.10
C LEU A 156 24.25 -46.30 69.81
N LEU A 157 23.41 -46.29 70.85
CA LEU A 157 21.98 -46.01 70.71
C LEU A 157 21.70 -44.58 70.23
N ARG A 158 22.48 -43.59 70.70
CA ARG A 158 22.35 -42.21 70.20
C ARG A 158 22.73 -42.10 68.73
N ILE A 159 23.83 -42.74 68.31
CA ILE A 159 24.24 -42.80 66.91
C ILE A 159 23.13 -43.46 66.06
N LYS A 160 22.60 -44.60 66.52
CA LYS A 160 21.47 -45.28 65.86
C LYS A 160 20.26 -44.35 65.71
N ALA A 161 19.89 -43.62 66.77
CA ALA A 161 18.76 -42.70 66.75
C ALA A 161 18.92 -41.57 65.73
N GLU A 162 20.13 -41.01 65.58
CA GLU A 162 20.41 -39.97 64.56
C GLU A 162 20.23 -40.52 63.13
N TYR A 163 20.69 -41.75 62.87
CA TYR A 163 20.47 -42.39 61.57
C TYR A 163 19.01 -42.74 61.31
N GLU A 164 18.29 -43.25 62.31
CA GLU A 164 16.85 -43.53 62.19
C GLU A 164 16.05 -42.24 61.91
N ALA A 165 16.35 -41.14 62.60
CA ALA A 165 15.74 -39.85 62.32
C ALA A 165 16.02 -39.34 60.89
N LEU A 166 17.23 -39.57 60.37
CA LEU A 166 17.56 -39.23 58.99
C LEU A 166 16.80 -40.09 57.97
N LEU A 167 16.65 -41.39 58.25
CA LEU A 167 15.86 -42.30 57.42
C LEU A 167 14.37 -41.90 57.38
N ASP A 168 13.81 -41.46 58.51
CA ASP A 168 12.44 -40.94 58.56
C ASP A 168 12.25 -39.72 57.65
N ILE A 169 13.21 -38.79 57.66
CA ILE A 169 13.20 -37.61 56.78
C ILE A 169 13.24 -38.03 55.31
N TYR A 170 14.11 -38.98 54.94
CA TYR A 170 14.19 -39.45 53.55
C TYR A 170 12.95 -40.23 53.13
N THR A 171 12.38 -41.04 54.01
CA THR A 171 11.12 -41.74 53.78
C THR A 171 10.00 -40.75 53.47
N LEU A 172 9.90 -39.66 54.22
CA LEU A 172 8.95 -38.58 53.97
C LEU A 172 9.22 -37.82 52.66
N LYS A 173 10.48 -37.68 52.23
CA LYS A 173 10.82 -37.08 50.94
C LYS A 173 10.43 -38.00 49.79
N VAL A 174 10.72 -39.29 49.89
CA VAL A 174 10.39 -40.31 48.88
C VAL A 174 8.88 -40.45 48.73
N SER A 175 8.10 -40.40 49.81
CA SER A 175 6.64 -40.49 49.75
C SER A 175 5.97 -39.35 48.99
N LYS A 176 6.66 -38.22 48.77
CA LYS A 176 6.17 -37.09 47.95
C LYS A 176 6.43 -37.26 46.45
N ILE A 177 7.30 -38.18 46.04
CA ILE A 177 7.64 -38.40 44.63
C ILE A 177 6.38 -38.71 43.78
N PRO A 178 5.47 -39.62 44.19
CA PRO A 178 4.26 -39.91 43.41
C PRO A 178 3.35 -38.68 43.22
N GLN A 179 3.29 -37.79 44.21
CA GLN A 179 2.52 -36.55 44.11
C GLN A 179 3.14 -35.60 43.08
N TYR A 180 4.46 -35.45 43.07
CA TYR A 180 5.15 -34.61 42.09
C TYR A 180 5.03 -35.18 40.68
N GLU A 181 5.15 -36.50 40.52
CA GLU A 181 4.92 -37.17 39.22
C GLU A 181 3.50 -36.93 38.71
N ALA A 182 2.48 -37.05 39.56
CA ALA A 182 1.10 -36.76 39.19
C ALA A 182 0.89 -35.30 38.77
N THR A 183 1.56 -34.37 39.47
CA THR A 183 1.51 -32.94 39.15
C THR A 183 2.15 -32.65 37.79
N ILE A 184 3.34 -33.23 37.53
CA ILE A 184 4.04 -33.09 36.26
C ILE A 184 3.18 -33.63 35.12
N ARG A 185 2.61 -34.84 35.25
CA ARG A 185 1.74 -35.42 34.21
C ARG A 185 0.53 -34.54 33.91
N THR A 186 -0.07 -33.93 34.93
CA THR A 186 -1.20 -33.01 34.77
C THR A 186 -0.78 -31.77 33.99
N MET A 187 0.35 -31.15 34.36
CA MET A 187 0.89 -29.99 33.66
C MET A 187 1.26 -30.30 32.20
N GLU A 188 1.83 -31.48 31.93
CA GLU A 188 2.13 -31.93 30.57
C GLU A 188 0.86 -32.08 29.72
N GLN A 189 -0.20 -32.65 30.29
CA GLN A 189 -1.49 -32.79 29.63
C GLN A 189 -2.12 -31.42 29.34
N GLU A 190 -2.10 -30.50 30.30
CA GLU A 190 -2.60 -29.13 30.12
C GLU A 190 -1.81 -28.37 29.04
N ALA A 191 -0.47 -28.47 29.06
CA ALA A 191 0.38 -27.86 28.05
C ALA A 191 0.06 -28.41 26.65
N GLN A 192 -0.07 -29.73 26.52
CA GLN A 192 -0.42 -30.37 25.25
C GLN A 192 -1.81 -29.94 24.76
N HIS A 193 -2.77 -29.83 25.68
CA HIS A 193 -4.11 -29.32 25.37
C HIS A 193 -4.04 -27.88 24.83
N VAL A 194 -3.37 -26.97 25.53
CA VAL A 194 -3.21 -25.56 25.10
C VAL A 194 -2.53 -25.47 23.74
N ILE A 195 -1.47 -26.25 23.50
CA ILE A 195 -0.79 -26.30 22.20
C ILE A 195 -1.76 -26.75 21.10
N SER A 196 -2.55 -27.79 21.35
CA SER A 196 -3.51 -28.32 20.37
C SER A 196 -4.62 -27.32 20.03
N GLU A 197 -5.16 -26.62 21.03
CA GLU A 197 -6.19 -25.60 20.86
C GLU A 197 -5.65 -24.42 20.04
N ARG A 198 -4.46 -23.92 20.41
CA ARG A 198 -3.80 -22.83 19.69
C ARG A 198 -3.49 -23.20 18.25
N ASN A 199 -3.06 -24.44 18.00
CA ASN A 199 -2.82 -24.95 16.65
C ASN A 199 -4.11 -24.99 15.83
N LEU A 200 -5.23 -25.42 16.42
CA LEU A 200 -6.53 -25.42 15.76
C LEU A 200 -6.98 -24.00 15.38
N ILE A 201 -6.89 -23.06 16.33
CA ILE A 201 -7.21 -21.65 16.12
C ILE A 201 -6.34 -21.06 14.99
N ASN A 202 -5.03 -21.31 15.02
CA ASN A 202 -4.12 -20.84 13.98
C ASN A 202 -4.46 -21.44 12.61
N LYS A 203 -4.80 -22.73 12.53
CA LYS A 203 -5.24 -23.37 11.29
C LYS A 203 -6.50 -22.70 10.72
N MET A 204 -7.47 -22.36 11.57
CA MET A 204 -8.68 -21.63 11.16
C MET A 204 -8.35 -20.21 10.67
N LYS A 205 -7.52 -19.47 11.40
CA LYS A 205 -7.07 -18.11 11.01
C LYS A 205 -6.35 -18.12 9.66
N VAL A 206 -5.43 -19.06 9.45
CA VAL A 206 -4.71 -19.21 8.17
C VAL A 206 -5.69 -19.50 7.02
N LYS A 207 -6.68 -20.37 7.23
CA LYS A 207 -7.72 -20.63 6.20
C LYS A 207 -8.52 -19.37 5.88
N ALA A 208 -8.94 -18.61 6.89
CA ALA A 208 -9.68 -17.36 6.70
C ALA A 208 -8.86 -16.31 5.95
N LEU A 209 -7.60 -16.11 6.34
CA LEU A 209 -6.67 -15.20 5.66
C LEU A 209 -6.40 -15.61 4.21
N LYS A 210 -6.23 -16.92 3.94
CA LYS A 210 -6.10 -17.43 2.56
C LYS A 210 -7.34 -17.13 1.72
N LYS A 211 -8.54 -17.25 2.28
CA LYS A 211 -9.79 -16.89 1.59
C LYS A 211 -9.86 -15.39 1.30
N GLN A 212 -9.50 -14.55 2.28
CA GLN A 212 -9.45 -13.10 2.09
C GLN A 212 -8.42 -12.71 1.01
N LEU A 213 -7.21 -13.27 1.06
CA LEU A 213 -6.16 -13.03 0.07
C LEU A 213 -6.62 -13.36 -1.36
N LYS A 214 -7.26 -14.51 -1.56
CA LYS A 214 -7.80 -14.88 -2.88
C LYS A 214 -8.88 -13.91 -3.34
N SER A 215 -9.77 -13.50 -2.43
CA SER A 215 -10.84 -12.53 -2.74
C SER A 215 -10.28 -11.17 -3.14
N THR A 216 -9.32 -10.64 -2.36
CA THR A 216 -8.70 -9.34 -2.66
C THR A 216 -7.89 -9.38 -3.96
N GLN A 217 -7.21 -10.49 -4.25
CA GLN A 217 -6.49 -10.67 -5.50
C GLN A 217 -7.44 -10.76 -6.72
N ALA A 218 -8.60 -11.40 -6.57
CA ALA A 218 -9.65 -11.39 -7.59
C ALA A 218 -10.22 -9.97 -7.82
N MET A 219 -10.41 -9.18 -6.76
CA MET A 219 -10.83 -7.78 -6.91
C MET A 219 -9.76 -6.93 -7.61
N LEU A 220 -8.49 -7.08 -7.25
CA LEU A 220 -7.40 -6.33 -7.90
C LEU A 220 -7.28 -6.65 -9.39
N THR A 221 -7.41 -7.92 -9.77
CA THR A 221 -7.39 -8.33 -11.18
C THR A 221 -8.59 -7.78 -11.95
N SER A 222 -9.79 -7.77 -11.34
CA SER A 222 -10.97 -7.12 -11.91
C SER A 222 -10.79 -5.62 -12.10
N TYR A 223 -10.26 -4.90 -11.09
CA TYR A 223 -9.97 -3.47 -11.21
C TYR A 223 -8.90 -3.16 -12.27
N ALA A 224 -7.87 -4.01 -12.38
CA ALA A 224 -6.85 -3.86 -13.42
C ALA A 224 -7.45 -4.02 -14.83
N ALA A 225 -8.32 -5.02 -15.03
CA ALA A 225 -9.02 -5.21 -16.30
C ALA A 225 -9.96 -4.03 -16.62
N ALA A 226 -10.71 -3.53 -15.63
CA ALA A 226 -11.57 -2.36 -15.80
C ALA A 226 -10.77 -1.11 -16.16
N ASN A 227 -9.65 -0.85 -15.48
CA ASN A 227 -8.76 0.26 -15.80
C ASN A 227 -8.19 0.15 -17.21
N ALA A 228 -7.77 -1.04 -17.65
CA ALA A 228 -7.31 -1.24 -19.03
C ALA A 228 -8.40 -0.88 -20.05
N SER A 229 -9.65 -1.31 -19.82
CA SER A 229 -10.78 -0.97 -20.69
C SER A 229 -11.10 0.53 -20.72
N LEU A 230 -10.97 1.21 -19.57
CA LEU A 230 -11.17 2.66 -19.48
C LEU A 230 -10.06 3.43 -20.20
N GLU A 231 -8.81 2.98 -20.10
CA GLU A 231 -7.69 3.56 -20.85
C GLU A 231 -7.85 3.35 -22.37
N ASP A 232 -8.30 2.17 -22.81
CA ASP A 232 -8.63 1.93 -24.22
C ASP A 232 -9.78 2.84 -24.69
N GLY A 233 -10.81 3.03 -23.86
CA GLY A 233 -11.89 3.98 -24.16
C GLY A 233 -11.38 5.43 -24.23
N ARG A 234 -10.52 5.83 -23.30
CA ARG A 234 -9.91 7.17 -23.24
C ARG A 234 -9.07 7.46 -24.47
N THR A 235 -8.24 6.51 -24.90
CA THR A 235 -7.37 6.67 -26.08
C THR A 235 -8.18 6.79 -27.37
N LYS A 236 -9.26 6.01 -27.53
CA LYS A 236 -10.20 6.14 -28.66
C LYS A 236 -10.86 7.52 -28.68
N LEU A 237 -11.42 7.95 -27.55
CA LEU A 237 -12.05 9.28 -27.44
C LEU A 237 -11.08 10.43 -27.74
N LEU A 238 -9.82 10.31 -27.30
CA LEU A 238 -8.79 11.30 -27.62
C LEU A 238 -8.46 11.33 -29.11
N SER A 239 -8.38 10.16 -29.76
CA SER A 239 -8.18 10.07 -31.21
C SER A 239 -9.35 10.68 -31.98
N ASP A 240 -10.59 10.35 -31.60
CA ASP A 240 -11.79 10.91 -32.23
C ASP A 240 -11.86 12.43 -32.04
N LEU A 241 -11.54 12.93 -30.85
CA LEU A 241 -11.48 14.35 -30.57
C LEU A 241 -10.44 15.05 -31.46
N GLN A 242 -9.24 14.46 -31.60
CA GLN A 242 -8.20 14.99 -32.47
C GLN A 242 -8.66 15.02 -33.93
N GLU A 243 -9.37 14.00 -34.39
CA GLU A 243 -9.94 13.96 -35.74
C GLU A 243 -11.00 15.07 -35.94
N GLN A 244 -11.92 15.24 -34.98
CA GLN A 244 -12.92 16.30 -35.06
C GLN A 244 -12.30 17.70 -35.04
N VAL A 245 -11.29 17.93 -34.20
CA VAL A 245 -10.54 19.20 -34.18
C VAL A 245 -9.91 19.47 -35.55
N LYS A 246 -9.32 18.46 -36.18
CA LYS A 246 -8.76 18.59 -37.54
C LYS A 246 -9.84 18.91 -38.56
N ARG A 247 -10.98 18.20 -38.55
CA ARG A 247 -12.11 18.47 -39.46
C ARG A 247 -12.63 19.91 -39.31
N VAL A 248 -12.76 20.41 -38.09
CA VAL A 248 -13.17 21.80 -37.84
C VAL A 248 -12.13 22.78 -38.41
N ALA A 249 -10.84 22.54 -38.20
CA ALA A 249 -9.79 23.37 -38.78
C ALA A 249 -9.83 23.38 -40.31
N ASP A 250 -10.05 22.23 -40.94
CA ASP A 250 -10.19 22.10 -42.40
C ASP A 250 -11.40 22.90 -42.92
N VAL A 251 -12.57 22.78 -42.25
CA VAL A 251 -13.78 23.54 -42.59
C VAL A 251 -13.58 25.05 -42.41
N MET A 252 -12.87 25.46 -41.35
CA MET A 252 -12.54 26.87 -41.15
C MET A 252 -11.64 27.40 -42.28
N ALA A 253 -10.64 26.61 -42.70
CA ALA A 253 -9.77 26.97 -43.82
C ALA A 253 -10.55 27.07 -45.15
N THR A 254 -11.46 26.12 -45.44
CA THR A 254 -12.30 26.19 -46.64
C THR A 254 -13.25 27.39 -46.62
N ASN A 255 -13.86 27.69 -45.48
CA ASN A 255 -14.73 28.85 -45.32
C ASN A 255 -13.94 30.16 -45.52
N GLN A 256 -12.71 30.23 -45.02
CA GLN A 256 -11.83 31.38 -45.25
C GLN A 256 -11.51 31.55 -46.74
N MET A 257 -11.16 30.46 -47.45
CA MET A 257 -10.93 30.50 -48.90
C MET A 257 -12.18 30.96 -49.67
N LEU A 258 -13.37 30.45 -49.30
CA LEU A 258 -14.64 30.83 -49.92
C LEU A 258 -14.93 32.31 -49.71
N LEU A 259 -14.76 32.82 -48.48
CA LEU A 259 -14.90 34.25 -48.17
C LEU A 259 -13.98 35.12 -49.04
N HIS A 260 -12.71 34.72 -49.21
CA HIS A 260 -11.79 35.43 -50.09
C HIS A 260 -12.24 35.38 -51.56
N SER A 261 -12.74 34.23 -52.03
CA SER A 261 -13.28 34.09 -53.40
C SER A 261 -14.51 34.97 -53.63
N MET A 262 -15.45 34.97 -52.69
CA MET A 262 -16.65 35.81 -52.72
C MET A 262 -16.31 37.29 -52.74
N LYS A 263 -15.36 37.74 -51.90
CA LYS A 263 -14.88 39.13 -51.91
C LYS A 263 -14.32 39.54 -53.28
N ARG A 264 -13.48 38.70 -53.89
CA ARG A 264 -12.94 38.95 -55.24
C ARG A 264 -14.03 38.97 -56.32
N GLN A 265 -15.11 38.21 -56.15
CA GLN A 265 -16.24 38.22 -57.08
C GLN A 265 -17.09 39.48 -56.89
N ASP A 266 -17.36 39.89 -55.65
CA ASP A 266 -18.07 41.13 -55.32
C ASP A 266 -17.33 42.36 -55.86
N GLU A 267 -16.00 42.40 -55.73
CA GLU A 267 -15.16 43.44 -56.34
C GLU A 267 -15.26 43.48 -57.87
N ARG A 268 -15.24 42.31 -58.52
CA ARG A 268 -15.44 42.21 -59.98
C ARG A 268 -16.84 42.66 -60.39
N GLN A 269 -17.87 42.30 -59.63
CA GLN A 269 -19.25 42.74 -59.89
C GLN A 269 -19.36 44.26 -59.77
N LYS A 270 -18.80 44.86 -58.72
CA LYS A 270 -18.76 46.33 -58.56
C LYS A 270 -18.05 47.02 -59.72
N GLN A 271 -16.97 46.45 -60.24
CA GLN A 271 -16.29 46.97 -61.44
C GLN A 271 -17.21 46.91 -62.67
N HIS A 272 -17.89 45.79 -62.90
CA HIS A 272 -18.87 45.66 -63.99
C HIS A 272 -20.04 46.64 -63.86
N ASP A 273 -20.59 46.82 -62.66
CA ASP A 273 -21.68 47.76 -62.41
C ASP A 273 -21.22 49.21 -62.66
N SER A 274 -19.98 49.55 -62.28
CA SER A 274 -19.38 50.85 -62.58
C SER A 274 -19.22 51.07 -64.09
N GLN A 275 -18.74 50.04 -64.82
CA GLN A 275 -18.62 50.08 -66.29
C GLN A 275 -19.98 50.23 -66.97
N LEU A 276 -21.01 49.52 -66.50
CA LEU A 276 -22.38 49.65 -67.02
C LEU A 276 -22.96 51.04 -66.76
N SER A 277 -22.72 51.60 -65.57
CA SER A 277 -23.13 52.97 -65.22
C SER A 277 -22.45 54.01 -66.12
N GLU A 278 -21.15 53.86 -66.38
CA GLU A 278 -20.40 54.71 -67.32
C GLU A 278 -20.97 54.61 -68.75
N LEU A 279 -21.18 53.39 -69.24
CA LEU A 279 -21.78 53.15 -70.56
C LEU A 279 -23.19 53.74 -70.66
N HIS A 280 -23.99 53.62 -69.61
CA HIS A 280 -25.31 54.23 -69.53
C HIS A 280 -25.23 55.76 -69.59
N GLY A 281 -24.28 56.37 -68.87
CA GLY A 281 -24.02 57.81 -68.94
C GLY A 281 -23.60 58.27 -70.34
N VAL A 282 -22.74 57.51 -71.03
CA VAL A 282 -22.37 57.78 -72.43
C VAL A 282 -23.57 57.67 -73.36
N LEU A 283 -24.36 56.59 -73.24
CA LEU A 283 -25.56 56.38 -74.05
C LEU A 283 -26.60 57.49 -73.83
N GLN A 284 -26.82 57.92 -72.58
CA GLN A 284 -27.69 59.04 -72.25
C GLN A 284 -27.14 60.35 -72.86
N GLY A 285 -25.83 60.56 -72.81
CA GLY A 285 -25.15 61.68 -73.46
C GLY A 285 -25.33 61.68 -74.99
N VAL A 286 -25.25 60.52 -75.64
CA VAL A 286 -25.53 60.38 -77.08
C VAL A 286 -27.02 60.61 -77.37
N THR A 287 -27.90 60.05 -76.56
CA THR A 287 -29.36 60.19 -76.71
C THR A 287 -29.76 61.66 -76.62
N THR A 288 -29.28 62.39 -75.61
CA THR A 288 -29.54 63.83 -75.44
C THR A 288 -28.99 64.68 -76.58
N LYS A 289 -27.80 64.35 -77.11
CA LYS A 289 -27.26 65.00 -78.32
C LYS A 289 -28.12 64.70 -79.55
N TYR A 290 -28.56 63.47 -79.71
CA TYR A 290 -29.43 63.06 -80.80
C TYR A 290 -30.79 63.77 -80.73
N THR A 291 -31.43 63.87 -79.56
CA THR A 291 -32.68 64.61 -79.39
C THR A 291 -32.51 66.09 -79.67
N ARG A 292 -31.41 66.71 -79.21
CA ARG A 292 -31.10 68.11 -79.51
C ARG A 292 -30.90 68.35 -81.00
N ALA A 293 -30.16 67.47 -81.69
CA ALA A 293 -30.01 67.54 -83.14
C ALA A 293 -31.37 67.37 -83.86
N GLN A 294 -32.26 66.53 -83.33
CA GLN A 294 -33.61 66.37 -83.85
C GLN A 294 -34.47 67.63 -83.66
N GLU A 295 -34.37 68.30 -82.52
CA GLU A 295 -34.99 69.60 -82.25
C GLU A 295 -34.46 70.67 -83.20
N GLU A 296 -33.13 70.79 -83.36
CA GLU A 296 -32.50 71.72 -84.31
C GLU A 296 -32.95 71.45 -85.76
N ILE A 297 -33.03 70.19 -86.17
CA ILE A 297 -33.60 69.83 -87.49
C ILE A 297 -35.07 70.27 -87.59
N HIS A 298 -35.87 70.11 -86.53
CA HIS A 298 -37.25 70.56 -86.52
C HIS A 298 -37.36 72.09 -86.60
N GLU A 299 -36.53 72.83 -85.87
CA GLU A 299 -36.45 74.29 -85.92
C GLU A 299 -36.05 74.77 -87.32
N LEU A 300 -35.02 74.15 -87.92
CA LEU A 300 -34.60 74.44 -89.29
C LEU A 300 -35.71 74.13 -90.29
N ARG A 301 -36.42 73.00 -90.16
CA ARG A 301 -37.59 72.68 -90.99
C ARG A 301 -38.71 73.72 -90.83
N SER A 302 -38.99 74.17 -89.60
CA SER A 302 -39.99 75.20 -89.35
C SER A 302 -39.57 76.55 -89.94
N SER A 303 -38.29 76.92 -89.83
CA SER A 303 -37.72 78.13 -90.44
C SER A 303 -37.83 78.08 -91.96
N ILE A 304 -37.49 76.95 -92.60
CA ILE A 304 -37.69 76.72 -94.02
C ILE A 304 -39.16 76.92 -94.41
N LEU A 305 -40.11 76.30 -93.71
CA LEU A 305 -41.55 76.49 -93.98
C LEU A 305 -41.97 77.97 -93.90
N THR A 306 -41.51 78.72 -92.90
CA THR A 306 -41.82 80.16 -92.80
C THR A 306 -41.18 80.99 -93.91
N LEU A 307 -39.98 80.61 -94.38
CA LEU A 307 -39.31 81.25 -95.50
C LEU A 307 -40.00 80.91 -96.83
N GLU A 308 -40.46 79.68 -97.00
CA GLU A 308 -41.29 79.27 -98.15
C GLU A 308 -42.62 80.05 -98.18
N GLU A 309 -43.28 80.23 -97.03
CA GLU A 309 -44.49 81.04 -96.90
C GLU A 309 -44.23 82.52 -97.21
N ARG A 310 -43.11 83.09 -96.75
CA ARG A 310 -42.69 84.45 -97.11
C ARG A 310 -42.35 84.60 -98.59
N ALA A 311 -41.67 83.64 -99.19
CA ALA A 311 -41.33 83.66 -100.61
C ALA A 311 -42.60 83.56 -101.48
N GLY A 312 -43.50 82.63 -101.17
CA GLY A 312 -44.81 82.54 -101.83
C GLY A 312 -45.67 83.81 -101.63
N GLY A 313 -45.56 84.44 -100.46
CA GLY A 313 -46.19 85.72 -100.18
C GLY A 313 -45.61 86.89 -100.98
N ILE A 314 -44.30 86.91 -101.25
CA ILE A 314 -43.64 87.95 -102.07
C ILE A 314 -44.06 87.82 -103.53
N ASP A 315 -44.08 86.60 -104.08
CA ASP A 315 -44.52 86.36 -105.46
C ASP A 315 -46.00 86.72 -105.65
N ALA A 316 -46.86 86.32 -104.71
CA ALA A 316 -48.27 86.71 -104.74
C ALA A 316 -48.49 88.23 -104.65
N ASN A 317 -47.63 88.94 -103.90
CA ASN A 317 -47.72 90.40 -103.77
C ASN A 317 -47.16 91.13 -105.00
N ALA A 318 -46.12 90.58 -105.65
CA ALA A 318 -45.60 91.05 -106.93
C ALA A 318 -46.63 90.86 -108.05
N ASP A 319 -47.29 89.70 -108.11
CA ASP A 319 -48.38 89.44 -109.05
C ASP A 319 -49.56 90.40 -108.82
N LYS A 320 -49.93 90.64 -107.55
CA LYS A 320 -50.96 91.62 -107.21
C LYS A 320 -50.59 93.06 -107.61
N ALA A 321 -49.33 93.45 -107.46
CA ALA A 321 -48.84 94.74 -107.92
C ALA A 321 -48.93 94.87 -109.45
N THR A 322 -48.56 93.82 -110.17
CA THR A 322 -48.66 93.74 -111.63
C THR A 322 -50.12 93.80 -112.10
N ILE A 323 -51.03 93.04 -111.45
CA ILE A 323 -52.47 93.07 -111.73
C ILE A 323 -53.04 94.47 -111.50
N ASN A 324 -52.66 95.15 -110.42
CA ASN A 324 -53.13 96.51 -110.15
C ASN A 324 -52.63 97.52 -111.19
N HIS A 325 -51.39 97.37 -111.67
CA HIS A 325 -50.85 98.20 -112.75
C HIS A 325 -51.64 98.01 -114.05
N LEU A 326 -51.85 96.76 -114.47
CA LEU A 326 -52.64 96.42 -115.66
C LEU A 326 -54.10 96.87 -115.55
N THR A 327 -54.70 96.80 -114.36
CA THR A 327 -56.07 97.28 -114.10
C THR A 327 -56.17 98.79 -114.27
N ARG A 328 -55.12 99.53 -113.87
CA ARG A 328 -55.06 100.98 -114.01
C ARG A 328 -54.89 101.38 -115.47
N GLU A 329 -54.02 100.69 -116.23
CA GLU A 329 -53.90 100.88 -117.68
C GLU A 329 -55.21 100.56 -118.42
N LEU A 330 -55.91 99.48 -118.04
CA LEU A 330 -57.24 99.16 -118.58
C LEU A 330 -58.27 100.26 -118.30
N GLN A 331 -58.26 100.84 -117.10
CA GLN A 331 -59.14 101.96 -116.75
C GLN A 331 -58.82 103.22 -117.55
N GLU A 332 -57.54 103.51 -117.80
CA GLU A 332 -57.10 104.63 -118.64
C GLU A 332 -57.52 104.44 -120.11
N VAL A 333 -57.36 103.23 -120.65
CA VAL A 333 -57.83 102.88 -122.01
C VAL A 333 -59.36 102.95 -122.12
N LEU A 334 -60.09 102.49 -121.09
CA LEU A 334 -61.56 102.63 -121.04
C LEU A 334 -61.98 104.10 -120.93
N HIS A 335 -61.26 104.94 -120.18
CA HIS A 335 -61.52 106.38 -120.13
C HIS A 335 -61.23 107.05 -121.47
N ALA A 336 -60.12 106.71 -122.14
CA ALA A 336 -59.82 107.19 -123.49
C ALA A 336 -60.89 106.76 -124.50
N LYS A 337 -61.38 105.52 -124.40
CA LYS A 337 -62.49 105.00 -125.22
C LYS A 337 -63.79 105.76 -124.98
N MET A 338 -64.21 105.99 -123.72
CA MET A 338 -65.43 106.77 -123.44
C MET A 338 -65.32 108.22 -123.91
N THR A 339 -64.11 108.80 -123.88
CA THR A 339 -63.88 110.17 -124.37
C THR A 339 -63.96 110.24 -125.90
N LEU A 340 -63.48 109.21 -126.60
CA LEU A 340 -63.64 109.04 -128.05
C LEU A 340 -65.08 108.72 -128.46
N GLU A 341 -65.79 107.87 -127.72
CA GLU A 341 -67.22 107.58 -127.97
C GLU A 341 -68.10 108.82 -127.74
N LYS A 342 -67.73 109.71 -126.82
CA LYS A 342 -68.42 110.99 -126.59
C LYS A 342 -68.14 112.02 -127.70
N GLN A 343 -66.92 112.05 -128.25
CA GLN A 343 -66.57 112.93 -129.38
C GLN A 343 -67.20 112.48 -130.72
N VAL A 344 -67.52 111.20 -130.88
CA VAL A 344 -68.19 110.67 -132.09
C VAL A 344 -69.71 110.92 -132.09
N PHE A 345 -70.33 111.12 -130.91
CA PHE A 345 -71.78 111.36 -130.82
C PHE A 345 -72.18 112.81 -131.15
N ASP A 346 -71.30 113.79 -130.93
CA ASP A 346 -71.57 115.21 -131.20
C ASP A 346 -71.40 115.63 -132.68
N CYS A 347 -70.99 114.72 -133.58
CA CYS A 347 -70.78 115.01 -135.02
C CYS A 347 -71.87 114.45 -135.96
N LYS A 348 -73.05 114.04 -135.46
CA LYS A 348 -74.06 113.36 -136.30
C LYS A 348 -75.50 113.88 -136.28
N MET A 349 -75.78 115.07 -135.73
CA MET A 349 -77.07 115.75 -135.92
C MET A 349 -76.86 117.28 -136.06
N GLU A 350 -76.22 117.69 -137.14
CA GLU A 350 -76.53 118.91 -137.90
C GLU A 350 -77.31 118.52 -139.15
#